data_AF-A0A0N4YX68-F1
#
_entry.id   AF-A0A0N4YX68-F1
#
_cell.length_a   1.000
_cell.length_b   1.000
_cell.length_c   1.000
_cell.angle_alpha   90.00
_cell.angle_beta   90.00
_cell.angle_gamma   90.00
#
_symmetry.space_group_name_H-M   'P 1'
#
loop_
_entity.id
_entity.type
_entity.pdbx_description
1 polymer ?
#
loop_
_entity_poly.entity_id
_entity_poly.type
_entity_poly.pdbx_seq_one_letter_code
_entity_poly.pdbx_strand_id
1 'polypeptide(L)'
;MAGKQGAKPPTPKPKGALSRQGSKTKKEGISWNMLVLISAVLAVISYFTYTEFFDGPHLRKLQPPIKGLEINRKTWGSYRPHTYFGLRTRDPRSPLFGIMWYEQPNIVQRPHIRHWCDQGDGLKSYGWYAADARTFGRQIITDRSANLNTDWISDGEAWSARVTVEPKRRYTVVLYLVAQDSQCKFRIGNHLRDPISGKTILFGDIKLTIDVTNEKELLHSALVWDDEVRLDNLNDLILMNTRALESENGLIYQLGQQKPFHEGRFIAVQFNIMTKTTFEIAFSTRRSQPKTGPRFTQELLKREREFNTRFGEAFNLERKNYNDVELTMAKVALSNMLGGIGYWHGYNKVV
;
A
#
# COMPACT_ATOMS: atom_id res chain seq x y z
N MET A 1 59.05 -61.55 111.26
CA MET A 1 59.71 -60.28 111.65
C MET A 1 59.35 -59.19 110.63
N ALA A 2 59.86 -57.96 110.80
CA ALA A 2 59.63 -56.82 109.90
C ALA A 2 60.21 -57.05 108.48
N GLY A 3 59.90 -56.25 107.45
CA GLY A 3 59.03 -55.06 107.40
C GLY A 3 58.71 -54.69 105.94
N LYS A 4 57.68 -53.87 105.68
CA LYS A 4 57.15 -53.65 104.32
C LYS A 4 57.61 -52.33 103.68
N GLN A 5 57.94 -52.39 102.39
CA GLN A 5 57.79 -51.29 101.45
C GLN A 5 56.68 -51.65 100.43
N GLY A 6 56.08 -50.66 99.78
CA GLY A 6 55.07 -50.86 98.74
C GLY A 6 54.83 -49.58 97.95
N ALA A 7 55.15 -49.60 96.66
CA ALA A 7 55.00 -48.46 95.76
C ALA A 7 53.55 -48.33 95.23
N LYS A 8 53.20 -47.14 94.73
CA LYS A 8 51.84 -46.78 94.26
C LYS A 8 51.72 -46.91 92.72
N PRO A 9 50.64 -47.50 92.16
CA PRO A 9 50.46 -47.67 90.71
C PRO A 9 49.58 -46.57 90.06
N PRO A 10 49.56 -46.45 88.71
CA PRO A 10 48.63 -45.59 87.97
C PRO A 10 47.70 -46.35 86.97
N THR A 11 46.38 -46.11 87.04
CA THR A 11 45.33 -46.63 86.12
C THR A 11 44.02 -45.81 86.27
N PRO A 12 43.04 -45.80 85.32
CA PRO A 12 43.11 -45.74 83.85
C PRO A 12 42.14 -44.65 83.23
N LYS A 13 41.82 -44.76 81.91
CA LYS A 13 40.95 -43.89 81.07
C LYS A 13 39.41 -44.13 81.31
N PRO A 14 38.42 -43.55 80.56
CA PRO A 14 38.37 -42.51 79.48
C PRO A 14 37.37 -41.35 79.85
N LYS A 15 36.70 -40.50 79.02
CA LYS A 15 36.39 -40.33 77.56
C LYS A 15 36.25 -38.82 77.20
N GLY A 16 36.23 -38.45 75.91
CA GLY A 16 35.79 -37.13 75.39
C GLY A 16 36.36 -36.79 73.99
N ALA A 17 35.65 -36.03 73.13
CA ALA A 17 36.10 -35.72 71.75
C ALA A 17 35.46 -34.45 71.14
N LEU A 18 36.20 -33.71 70.27
CA LEU A 18 35.72 -33.22 68.96
C LEU A 18 36.82 -32.50 68.10
N SER A 19 36.74 -32.70 66.77
CA SER A 19 37.33 -31.85 65.70
C SER A 19 38.88 -31.79 65.59
N ARG A 20 39.50 -31.42 64.45
CA ARG A 20 39.01 -31.09 63.08
C ARG A 20 39.67 -31.99 62.03
N GLN A 21 38.98 -32.28 60.93
CA GLN A 21 39.61 -32.84 59.73
C GLN A 21 40.39 -31.78 58.94
N GLY A 22 41.47 -32.20 58.28
CA GLY A 22 42.31 -31.35 57.43
C GLY A 22 42.74 -32.06 56.15
N SER A 23 41.78 -32.44 55.30
CA SER A 23 42.07 -33.05 54.00
C SER A 23 42.49 -31.99 52.97
N LYS A 24 43.73 -32.05 52.48
CA LYS A 24 44.21 -31.20 51.38
C LYS A 24 43.82 -31.81 50.04
N THR A 25 42.68 -31.41 49.49
CA THR A 25 42.37 -31.67 48.07
C THR A 25 43.31 -30.85 47.18
N LYS A 26 44.08 -31.52 46.31
CA LYS A 26 44.75 -30.86 45.19
C LYS A 26 43.68 -30.30 44.24
N LYS A 27 43.78 -29.02 43.90
CA LYS A 27 43.17 -28.52 42.65
C LYS A 27 44.09 -28.95 41.51
N GLU A 28 43.60 -29.83 40.64
CA GLU A 28 44.29 -30.12 39.39
C GLU A 28 44.07 -28.95 38.43
N GLY A 29 45.16 -28.33 37.99
CA GLY A 29 45.13 -27.25 37.01
C GLY A 29 44.93 -27.82 35.60
N ILE A 30 44.21 -27.09 34.75
CA ILE A 30 43.99 -27.47 33.35
C ILE A 30 45.35 -27.56 32.65
N SER A 31 45.68 -28.74 32.13
CA SER A 31 46.95 -28.98 31.41
C SER A 31 47.06 -28.12 30.15
N TRP A 32 48.27 -27.70 29.78
CA TRP A 32 48.52 -26.93 28.56
C TRP A 32 47.95 -27.62 27.30
N ASN A 33 48.11 -28.94 27.20
CA ASN A 33 47.57 -29.71 26.07
C ASN A 33 46.03 -29.71 26.06
N MET A 34 45.39 -29.60 27.23
CA MET A 34 43.94 -29.49 27.36
C MET A 34 43.45 -28.09 26.98
N LEU A 35 44.21 -27.03 27.27
CA LEU A 35 43.93 -25.67 26.77
C LEU A 35 44.03 -25.60 25.24
N VAL A 36 45.04 -26.24 24.63
CA VAL A 36 45.18 -26.33 23.17
C VAL A 36 43.99 -27.07 22.55
N LEU A 37 43.58 -28.21 23.12
CA LEU A 37 42.39 -28.95 22.66
C LEU A 37 41.10 -28.11 22.79
N ILE A 38 40.92 -27.39 23.90
CA ILE A 38 39.76 -26.50 24.09
C ILE A 38 39.77 -25.37 23.06
N SER A 39 40.93 -24.74 22.77
CA SER A 39 41.01 -23.70 21.75
C SER A 39 40.73 -24.22 20.33
N ALA A 40 41.17 -25.44 20.00
CA ALA A 40 40.88 -26.08 18.71
C ALA A 40 39.38 -26.38 18.57
N VAL A 41 38.75 -26.92 19.61
CA VAL A 41 37.29 -27.18 19.62
C VAL A 41 36.50 -25.86 19.53
N LEU A 42 36.90 -24.81 20.24
CA LEU A 42 36.27 -23.49 20.14
C LEU A 42 36.45 -22.87 18.75
N ALA A 43 37.62 -23.02 18.11
CA ALA A 43 37.84 -22.56 16.74
C ALA A 43 36.96 -23.31 15.73
N VAL A 44 36.80 -24.63 15.88
CA VAL A 44 35.92 -25.46 15.03
C VAL A 44 34.44 -25.09 15.23
N ILE A 45 33.98 -24.93 16.47
CA ILE A 45 32.61 -24.48 16.77
C ILE A 45 32.38 -23.07 16.21
N SER A 46 33.32 -22.15 16.44
CA SER A 46 33.24 -20.78 15.91
C SER A 46 33.19 -20.76 14.38
N TYR A 47 33.97 -21.63 13.71
CA TYR A 47 33.92 -21.76 12.26
C TYR A 47 32.57 -22.30 11.77
N PHE A 48 32.04 -23.38 12.36
CA PHE A 48 30.74 -23.93 11.96
C PHE A 48 29.58 -22.95 12.22
N THR A 49 29.57 -22.27 13.37
CA THR A 49 28.58 -21.21 13.64
C THR A 49 28.75 -20.00 12.73
N TYR A 50 29.97 -19.67 12.31
CA TYR A 50 30.20 -18.62 11.31
C TYR A 50 29.63 -19.04 9.95
N THR A 51 29.88 -20.26 9.48
CA THR A 51 29.29 -20.75 8.23
C THR A 51 27.77 -20.82 8.30
N GLU A 52 27.16 -21.40 9.33
CA GLU A 52 25.68 -21.47 9.41
C GLU A 52 25.00 -20.09 9.56
N PHE A 53 25.68 -19.10 10.15
CA PHE A 53 25.09 -17.77 10.39
C PHE A 53 25.43 -16.73 9.31
N PHE A 54 26.52 -16.91 8.55
CA PHE A 54 26.96 -15.96 7.51
C PHE A 54 26.95 -16.53 6.08
N ASP A 55 27.07 -17.84 5.85
CA ASP A 55 26.72 -18.46 4.55
C ASP A 55 25.19 -18.62 4.48
N GLY A 56 24.50 -17.47 4.39
CA GLY A 56 23.05 -17.39 4.30
C GLY A 56 22.49 -18.29 3.19
N PRO A 57 21.28 -18.85 3.36
CA PRO A 57 20.77 -19.97 2.58
C PRO A 57 20.87 -19.69 1.09
N HIS A 58 21.64 -20.52 0.38
CA HIS A 58 21.91 -20.39 -1.06
C HIS A 58 20.61 -20.11 -1.82
N LEU A 59 20.47 -18.87 -2.31
CA LEU A 59 19.25 -18.40 -2.98
C LEU A 59 18.91 -19.38 -4.10
N ARG A 60 17.81 -20.14 -3.93
CA ARG A 60 17.30 -21.06 -4.95
C ARG A 60 17.19 -20.29 -6.24
N LYS A 61 18.04 -20.67 -7.20
CA LYS A 61 18.30 -19.97 -8.46
C LYS A 61 16.97 -19.49 -9.04
N LEU A 62 16.72 -18.18 -8.98
CA LEU A 62 15.42 -17.59 -9.31
C LEU A 62 14.97 -18.14 -10.67
N GLN A 63 13.72 -18.60 -10.76
CA GLN A 63 13.19 -19.06 -12.05
C GLN A 63 13.42 -17.95 -13.08
N PRO A 64 14.00 -18.27 -14.25
CA PRO A 64 14.36 -17.24 -15.21
C PRO A 64 13.10 -16.46 -15.58
N PRO A 65 13.15 -15.11 -15.60
CA PRO A 65 11.98 -14.31 -15.92
C PRO A 65 11.44 -14.73 -17.29
N ILE A 66 10.11 -14.88 -17.40
CA ILE A 66 9.44 -15.41 -18.59
C ILE A 66 9.83 -14.56 -19.80
N LYS A 67 10.74 -15.10 -20.64
CA LYS A 67 11.22 -14.45 -21.86
C LYS A 67 10.13 -14.54 -22.92
N GLY A 68 9.93 -13.45 -23.69
CA GLY A 68 9.07 -13.44 -24.87
C GLY A 68 7.74 -12.68 -24.75
N LEU A 69 7.33 -12.23 -23.56
CA LEU A 69 6.27 -11.21 -23.48
C LEU A 69 6.86 -9.80 -23.51
N GLU A 70 6.66 -9.08 -24.62
CA GLU A 70 6.91 -7.64 -24.70
C GLU A 70 5.88 -6.85 -23.88
N ILE A 71 6.09 -6.81 -22.57
CA ILE A 71 5.29 -6.00 -21.66
C ILE A 71 5.70 -4.54 -21.83
N ASN A 72 4.89 -3.76 -22.57
CA ASN A 72 4.96 -2.31 -22.52
C ASN A 72 4.69 -1.84 -21.09
N ARG A 73 5.75 -1.40 -20.39
CA ARG A 73 5.72 -0.97 -18.99
C ARG A 73 5.10 0.41 -18.77
N LYS A 74 4.79 1.13 -19.84
CA LYS A 74 4.19 2.48 -19.80
C LYS A 74 2.66 2.49 -19.98
N THR A 75 2.05 1.35 -20.31
CA THR A 75 0.59 1.24 -20.33
C THR A 75 0.02 1.33 -18.92
N TRP A 76 -0.97 2.19 -18.73
CA TRP A 76 -1.68 2.31 -17.47
C TRP A 76 -2.72 1.22 -17.28
N GLY A 77 -3.09 0.97 -16.02
CA GLY A 77 -4.20 0.10 -15.64
C GLY A 77 -4.52 0.18 -14.16
N SER A 78 -5.60 -0.48 -13.76
CA SER A 78 -6.11 -0.57 -12.38
C SER A 78 -5.26 -1.47 -11.48
N TYR A 79 -3.92 -1.49 -11.66
CA TYR A 79 -2.98 -2.41 -11.01
C TYR A 79 -2.73 -2.10 -9.51
N ARG A 80 -3.74 -1.57 -8.81
CA ARG A 80 -3.75 -1.21 -7.37
C ARG A 80 -5.00 -1.78 -6.66
N PRO A 81 -5.21 -3.10 -6.64
CA PRO A 81 -6.44 -3.72 -6.15
C PRO A 81 -6.71 -3.52 -4.65
N HIS A 82 -5.73 -3.04 -3.88
CA HIS A 82 -5.88 -2.65 -2.48
C HIS A 82 -6.61 -1.31 -2.29
N THR A 83 -6.68 -0.45 -3.32
CA THR A 83 -7.46 0.80 -3.29
C THR A 83 -8.75 0.66 -4.09
N TYR A 84 -9.84 1.28 -3.64
CA TYR A 84 -11.13 1.22 -4.34
C TYR A 84 -11.03 1.62 -5.81
N PHE A 85 -10.39 2.77 -6.10
CA PHE A 85 -10.02 3.15 -7.45
C PHE A 85 -8.63 3.81 -7.46
N GLY A 86 -7.70 3.24 -8.22
CA GLY A 86 -6.33 3.69 -8.32
C GLY A 86 -5.63 3.11 -9.56
N LEU A 87 -4.82 3.94 -10.21
CA LEU A 87 -4.15 3.61 -11.46
C LEU A 87 -2.62 3.68 -11.28
N ARG A 88 -1.91 2.80 -11.99
CA ARG A 88 -0.44 2.84 -12.16
C ARG A 88 -0.05 2.17 -13.48
N THR A 89 1.24 2.17 -13.81
CA THR A 89 1.81 1.24 -14.80
C THR A 89 2.61 0.11 -14.14
N ARG A 90 3.06 -0.83 -14.98
CA ARG A 90 3.83 -2.03 -14.63
C ARG A 90 5.34 -1.74 -14.56
N ASP A 91 5.70 -0.65 -13.87
CA ASP A 91 7.08 -0.24 -13.57
C ASP A 91 7.16 0.24 -12.10
N PRO A 92 8.26 -0.01 -11.37
CA PRO A 92 8.44 0.51 -10.01
C PRO A 92 8.40 2.04 -9.93
N ARG A 93 8.85 2.75 -10.98
CA ARG A 93 8.91 4.23 -11.04
C ARG A 93 7.63 4.85 -11.60
N SER A 94 6.54 4.08 -11.72
CA SER A 94 5.25 4.64 -12.08
C SER A 94 4.81 5.62 -10.97
N PRO A 95 4.43 6.87 -11.27
CA PRO A 95 3.58 7.61 -10.36
C PRO A 95 2.30 6.81 -10.12
N LEU A 96 1.75 6.86 -8.91
CA LEU A 96 0.48 6.22 -8.57
C LEU A 96 -0.61 7.28 -8.49
N PHE A 97 -1.69 7.09 -9.24
CA PHE A 97 -2.91 7.87 -9.08
C PHE A 97 -3.91 7.12 -8.20
N GLY A 98 -4.78 7.83 -7.50
CA GLY A 98 -5.98 7.26 -6.93
C GLY A 98 -6.91 8.30 -6.32
N ILE A 99 -8.01 7.80 -5.76
CA ILE A 99 -9.01 8.63 -5.07
C ILE A 99 -9.15 8.24 -3.59
N MET A 100 -9.67 9.17 -2.80
CA MET A 100 -10.22 8.96 -1.46
C MET A 100 -11.52 9.76 -1.32
N TRP A 101 -12.36 9.43 -0.36
CA TRP A 101 -13.56 10.24 -0.07
C TRP A 101 -14.06 10.10 1.37
N TYR A 102 -14.90 11.04 1.81
CA TYR A 102 -15.60 10.97 3.09
C TYR A 102 -16.91 11.79 3.09
N GLU A 103 -17.84 11.42 3.98
CA GLU A 103 -18.93 12.29 4.40
C GLU A 103 -18.39 13.34 5.38
N GLN A 104 -18.69 14.62 5.15
CA GLN A 104 -18.25 15.72 6.02
C GLN A 104 -19.08 15.75 7.31
N PRO A 105 -18.48 15.52 8.50
CA PRO A 105 -19.19 15.56 9.77
C PRO A 105 -19.80 16.94 10.07
N ASN A 106 -20.89 16.97 10.81
CA ASN A 106 -21.53 18.21 11.26
C ASN A 106 -20.95 18.75 12.59
N ILE A 107 -20.03 18.00 13.21
CA ILE A 107 -19.29 18.37 14.43
C ILE A 107 -17.79 18.24 14.15
N VAL A 108 -16.94 18.87 14.97
CA VAL A 108 -15.47 18.77 14.84
C VAL A 108 -15.01 17.38 15.30
N GLN A 109 -14.77 16.48 14.35
CA GLN A 109 -14.27 15.12 14.58
C GLN A 109 -13.43 14.64 13.39
N ARG A 110 -12.62 13.60 13.58
CA ARG A 110 -11.90 12.96 12.47
C ARG A 110 -12.91 12.28 11.52
N PRO A 111 -12.99 12.65 10.23
CA PRO A 111 -13.91 12.01 9.30
C PRO A 111 -13.43 10.61 8.88
N HIS A 112 -14.37 9.73 8.57
CA HIS A 112 -14.06 8.36 8.12
C HIS A 112 -13.72 8.35 6.63
N ILE A 113 -12.43 8.36 6.29
CA ILE A 113 -11.95 8.42 4.92
C ILE A 113 -11.79 7.03 4.29
N ARG A 114 -12.48 6.81 3.17
CA ARG A 114 -12.38 5.59 2.36
C ARG A 114 -11.20 5.76 1.39
N HIS A 115 -10.34 4.74 1.28
CA HIS A 115 -9.14 4.80 0.42
C HIS A 115 -8.69 3.39 0.02
N TRP A 116 -8.35 2.57 1.01
CA TRP A 116 -8.13 1.14 0.84
C TRP A 116 -9.47 0.40 0.88
N CYS A 117 -9.54 -0.77 0.24
CA CYS A 117 -10.70 -1.65 0.26
C CYS A 117 -10.83 -2.33 1.64
N ASP A 118 -11.51 -1.70 2.59
CA ASP A 118 -11.79 -2.29 3.90
C ASP A 118 -13.23 -2.83 3.97
N GLN A 119 -13.40 -4.00 4.58
CA GLN A 119 -14.71 -4.58 4.86
C GLN A 119 -15.43 -3.81 5.99
N GLY A 120 -14.67 -3.12 6.87
CA GLY A 120 -15.17 -2.28 7.94
C GLY A 120 -15.80 -0.95 7.50
N ASP A 121 -15.54 -0.48 6.28
CA ASP A 121 -16.09 0.79 5.76
C ASP A 121 -17.63 0.76 5.66
N GLY A 122 -18.24 -0.42 5.58
CA GLY A 122 -19.69 -0.58 5.54
C GLY A 122 -20.34 0.02 4.28
N LEU A 123 -19.69 -0.16 3.12
CA LEU A 123 -20.30 0.06 1.80
C LEU A 123 -21.41 -0.98 1.57
N LYS A 124 -22.46 -0.61 0.82
CA LYS A 124 -23.51 -1.55 0.41
C LYS A 124 -23.02 -2.50 -0.68
N SER A 125 -22.20 -1.99 -1.61
CA SER A 125 -21.52 -2.76 -2.65
C SER A 125 -20.41 -1.95 -3.30
N TYR A 126 -19.41 -2.61 -3.87
CA TYR A 126 -18.48 -2.03 -4.82
C TYR A 126 -18.02 -3.11 -5.80
N GLY A 127 -17.68 -2.74 -7.04
CA GLY A 127 -17.10 -3.67 -7.99
C GLY A 127 -17.08 -3.20 -9.44
N TRP A 128 -16.30 -3.90 -10.25
CA TRP A 128 -16.21 -3.73 -11.70
C TRP A 128 -17.41 -4.39 -12.40
N TYR A 129 -18.17 -3.60 -13.17
CA TYR A 129 -19.27 -4.08 -14.01
C TYR A 129 -18.79 -4.54 -15.39
N ALA A 130 -17.72 -3.91 -15.90
CA ALA A 130 -17.00 -4.31 -17.11
C ALA A 130 -15.53 -3.89 -16.95
N ALA A 131 -14.56 -4.80 -17.09
CA ALA A 131 -13.14 -4.47 -17.06
C ALA A 131 -12.30 -5.53 -17.79
N ASP A 132 -11.29 -5.09 -18.56
CA ASP A 132 -10.38 -5.99 -19.31
C ASP A 132 -8.96 -6.09 -18.69
N ALA A 133 -8.75 -5.45 -17.54
CA ALA A 133 -7.47 -5.26 -16.84
C ALA A 133 -6.36 -4.51 -17.63
N ARG A 134 -6.65 -3.96 -18.82
CA ARG A 134 -5.60 -3.51 -19.77
C ARG A 134 -5.87 -2.17 -20.41
N THR A 135 -7.11 -1.91 -20.80
CA THR A 135 -7.49 -0.74 -21.61
C THR A 135 -8.65 0.04 -21.00
N PHE A 136 -9.56 -0.58 -20.26
CA PHE A 136 -10.68 0.13 -19.63
C PHE A 136 -11.22 -0.57 -18.39
N GLY A 137 -12.03 0.17 -17.63
CA GLY A 137 -12.90 -0.41 -16.62
C GLY A 137 -14.06 0.53 -16.28
N ARG A 138 -15.16 -0.08 -15.85
CA ARG A 138 -16.39 0.55 -15.38
C ARG A 138 -16.72 0.00 -14.00
N GLN A 139 -16.73 0.85 -12.99
CA GLN A 139 -16.89 0.43 -11.59
C GLN A 139 -17.95 1.29 -10.89
N ILE A 140 -18.82 0.62 -10.12
CA ILE A 140 -19.85 1.26 -9.31
C ILE A 140 -19.54 1.00 -7.83
N ILE A 141 -19.69 2.04 -7.01
CA ILE A 141 -19.39 2.03 -5.57
C ILE A 141 -20.61 2.65 -4.86
N THR A 142 -21.31 1.85 -4.07
CA THR A 142 -22.51 2.27 -3.33
C THR A 142 -22.17 2.44 -1.86
N ASP A 143 -21.80 3.66 -1.49
CA ASP A 143 -21.62 4.07 -0.09
C ASP A 143 -22.99 4.36 0.56
N ARG A 144 -23.03 4.38 1.89
CA ARG A 144 -24.20 4.84 2.65
C ARG A 144 -24.54 6.28 2.26
N SER A 145 -23.53 7.15 2.18
CA SER A 145 -23.70 8.61 2.08
C SER A 145 -23.62 9.19 0.66
N ALA A 146 -23.16 8.42 -0.33
CA ALA A 146 -23.13 8.80 -1.75
C ALA A 146 -23.13 7.55 -2.65
N ASN A 147 -23.42 7.73 -3.94
CA ASN A 147 -23.08 6.73 -4.97
C ASN A 147 -21.92 7.29 -5.81
N LEU A 148 -20.94 6.46 -6.17
CA LEU A 148 -19.85 6.83 -7.08
C LEU A 148 -19.84 5.87 -8.28
N ASN A 149 -19.64 6.42 -9.48
CA ASN A 149 -19.31 5.68 -10.69
C ASN A 149 -17.93 6.12 -11.18
N THR A 150 -17.03 5.17 -11.38
CA THR A 150 -15.64 5.38 -11.82
C THR A 150 -15.41 4.61 -13.12
N ASP A 151 -15.56 5.34 -14.24
CA ASP A 151 -15.27 4.86 -15.59
C ASP A 151 -13.86 5.32 -16.01
N TRP A 152 -13.03 4.47 -16.64
CA TRP A 152 -11.69 4.86 -17.11
C TRP A 152 -11.24 4.16 -18.39
N ILE A 153 -10.32 4.81 -19.12
CA ILE A 153 -9.67 4.30 -20.34
C ILE A 153 -8.17 4.66 -20.37
N SER A 154 -7.29 3.76 -20.83
CA SER A 154 -5.88 4.07 -21.14
C SER A 154 -5.67 4.30 -22.64
N ASP A 155 -4.73 5.19 -22.99
CA ASP A 155 -4.31 5.47 -24.36
C ASP A 155 -2.76 5.49 -24.42
N GLY A 156 -2.16 4.30 -24.34
CA GLY A 156 -0.70 4.13 -24.31
C GLY A 156 -0.09 4.71 -23.03
N GLU A 157 0.73 5.76 -23.15
CA GLU A 157 1.31 6.48 -22.00
C GLU A 157 0.27 7.37 -21.26
N ALA A 158 -0.90 7.63 -21.88
CA ALA A 158 -1.97 8.49 -21.33
C ALA A 158 -3.12 7.66 -20.73
N TRP A 159 -4.00 8.34 -19.99
CA TRP A 159 -5.29 7.80 -19.56
C TRP A 159 -6.30 8.91 -19.23
N SER A 160 -7.58 8.54 -19.24
CA SER A 160 -8.70 9.37 -18.80
C SER A 160 -9.56 8.59 -17.81
N ALA A 161 -10.08 9.26 -16.79
CA ALA A 161 -11.09 8.72 -15.89
C ALA A 161 -12.22 9.73 -15.69
N ARG A 162 -13.47 9.24 -15.72
CA ARG A 162 -14.66 10.02 -15.39
C ARG A 162 -15.23 9.49 -14.08
N VAL A 163 -15.23 10.34 -13.06
CA VAL A 163 -15.76 10.03 -11.73
C VAL A 163 -17.02 10.85 -11.51
N THR A 164 -18.18 10.20 -11.56
CA THR A 164 -19.47 10.83 -11.22
C THR A 164 -19.84 10.46 -9.80
N VAL A 165 -20.16 11.46 -8.98
CA VAL A 165 -20.55 11.28 -7.58
C VAL A 165 -21.92 11.89 -7.35
N GLU A 166 -22.79 11.12 -6.72
CA GLU A 166 -24.15 11.48 -6.34
C GLU A 166 -24.25 11.49 -4.80
N PRO A 167 -23.91 12.63 -4.15
CA PRO A 167 -23.98 12.76 -2.71
C PRO A 167 -25.43 12.78 -2.20
N LYS A 168 -25.69 12.07 -1.11
CA LYS A 168 -26.95 12.12 -0.34
C LYS A 168 -26.81 13.05 0.88
N ARG A 169 -25.58 13.45 1.19
CA ARG A 169 -25.13 14.29 2.31
C ARG A 169 -23.88 15.06 1.89
N ARG A 170 -23.49 16.05 2.69
CA ARG A 170 -22.25 16.84 2.51
C ARG A 170 -21.05 15.88 2.37
N TYR A 171 -20.35 15.94 1.24
CA TYR A 171 -19.35 14.94 0.88
C TYR A 171 -18.05 15.60 0.43
N THR A 172 -16.98 14.84 0.43
CA THR A 172 -15.66 15.29 0.02
C THR A 172 -14.97 14.20 -0.78
N VAL A 173 -14.36 14.58 -1.91
CA VAL A 173 -13.54 13.71 -2.77
C VAL A 173 -12.13 14.27 -2.83
N VAL A 174 -11.13 13.42 -2.66
CA VAL A 174 -9.71 13.75 -2.78
C VAL A 174 -9.12 12.97 -3.95
N LEU A 175 -8.58 13.68 -4.94
CA LEU A 175 -7.82 13.10 -6.05
C LEU A 175 -6.34 13.30 -5.76
N TYR A 176 -5.52 12.24 -5.83
CA TYR A 176 -4.09 12.34 -5.50
C TYR A 176 -3.16 11.66 -6.51
N LEU A 177 -1.93 12.16 -6.58
CA LEU A 177 -0.82 11.60 -7.36
C LEU A 177 0.42 11.51 -6.46
N VAL A 178 1.10 10.36 -6.46
CA VAL A 178 2.28 10.11 -5.61
C VAL A 178 3.46 9.51 -6.38
N ALA A 179 4.65 10.04 -6.14
CA ALA A 179 5.92 9.68 -6.76
C ALA A 179 6.59 8.50 -6.02
N GLN A 180 6.90 7.42 -6.74
CA GLN A 180 7.59 6.26 -6.16
C GLN A 180 9.10 6.50 -5.99
N ASP A 181 9.74 7.18 -6.93
CA ASP A 181 11.13 7.64 -6.79
C ASP A 181 11.24 9.07 -6.23
N SER A 182 12.45 9.49 -5.90
CA SER A 182 12.79 10.78 -5.30
C SER A 182 13.04 11.91 -6.30
N GLN A 183 13.19 11.62 -7.60
CA GLN A 183 13.44 12.61 -8.65
C GLN A 183 12.14 13.14 -9.25
N CYS A 184 11.07 12.34 -9.21
CA CYS A 184 9.72 12.78 -9.53
C CYS A 184 9.24 13.86 -8.56
N LYS A 185 8.92 15.04 -9.10
CA LYS A 185 8.27 16.15 -8.38
C LYS A 185 7.06 16.62 -9.17
N PHE A 186 6.00 16.98 -8.46
CA PHE A 186 4.78 17.56 -9.00
C PHE A 186 4.60 18.99 -8.48
N ARG A 187 4.07 19.87 -9.33
CA ARG A 187 3.63 21.23 -9.03
C ARG A 187 2.14 21.33 -9.29
N ILE A 188 1.40 21.96 -8.39
CA ILE A 188 0.05 22.46 -8.70
C ILE A 188 0.17 23.76 -9.49
N GLY A 189 -0.81 24.07 -10.33
CA GLY A 189 -1.00 25.41 -10.87
C GLY A 189 -1.77 26.33 -9.92
N ASN A 190 -2.16 27.51 -10.39
CA ASN A 190 -2.81 28.52 -9.55
C ASN A 190 -4.34 28.30 -9.46
N HIS A 191 -4.91 27.57 -10.42
CA HIS A 191 -6.35 27.30 -10.54
C HIS A 191 -6.61 25.82 -10.85
N LEU A 192 -7.84 25.33 -10.65
CA LEU A 192 -8.24 23.94 -11.00
C LEU A 192 -7.98 23.58 -12.46
N ARG A 193 -8.10 24.57 -13.36
CA ARG A 193 -7.87 24.44 -14.80
C ARG A 193 -6.39 24.36 -15.17
N ASP A 194 -5.50 24.84 -14.29
CA ASP A 194 -4.07 24.73 -14.51
C ASP A 194 -3.65 23.27 -14.21
N PRO A 195 -3.04 22.55 -15.16
CA PRO A 195 -2.70 21.15 -14.96
C PRO A 195 -1.72 20.98 -13.80
N ILE A 196 -1.97 19.98 -12.96
CA ILE A 196 -0.92 19.40 -12.13
C ILE A 196 0.18 18.94 -13.08
N SER A 197 1.33 19.58 -12.96
CA SER A 197 2.46 19.38 -13.86
C SER A 197 3.60 18.71 -13.10
N GLY A 198 4.45 17.98 -13.79
CA GLY A 198 5.59 17.35 -13.16
C GLY A 198 6.51 16.69 -14.15
N LYS A 199 7.65 16.23 -13.65
CA LYS A 199 8.65 15.51 -14.44
C LYS A 199 8.93 14.18 -13.79
N THR A 200 8.99 13.12 -14.60
CA THR A 200 9.15 11.74 -14.14
C THR A 200 10.23 11.00 -14.90
N ILE A 201 10.87 10.02 -14.25
CA ILE A 201 11.88 9.16 -14.91
C ILE A 201 11.25 8.34 -16.04
N LEU A 202 9.99 7.90 -15.89
CA LEU A 202 9.33 6.98 -16.82
C LEU A 202 8.72 7.66 -18.06
N PHE A 203 8.18 8.88 -17.91
CA PHE A 203 7.46 9.58 -18.99
C PHE A 203 8.13 10.88 -19.46
N GLY A 204 9.14 11.39 -18.73
CA GLY A 204 9.55 12.78 -18.86
C GLY A 204 8.47 13.68 -18.26
N ASP A 205 8.17 14.79 -18.94
CA ASP A 205 7.17 15.76 -18.46
C ASP A 205 5.74 15.24 -18.65
N ILE A 206 4.93 15.39 -17.61
CA ILE A 206 3.54 14.93 -17.50
C ILE A 206 2.62 16.11 -17.16
N LYS A 207 1.33 15.97 -17.52
CA LYS A 207 0.27 16.88 -17.08
C LYS A 207 -0.99 16.09 -16.75
N LEU A 208 -1.62 16.42 -15.62
CA LEU A 208 -2.90 15.89 -15.16
C LEU A 208 -3.89 17.06 -15.03
N THR A 209 -4.92 17.09 -15.88
CA THR A 209 -6.03 18.05 -15.77
C THR A 209 -7.23 17.43 -15.05
N ILE A 210 -8.05 18.27 -14.43
CA ILE A 210 -9.28 17.88 -13.73
C ILE A 210 -10.39 18.87 -14.14
N ASP A 211 -11.16 18.51 -15.15
CA ASP A 211 -12.34 19.28 -15.58
C ASP A 211 -13.55 18.88 -14.71
N VAL A 212 -14.34 19.85 -14.23
CA VAL A 212 -15.43 19.57 -13.27
C VAL A 212 -16.73 20.30 -13.61
N THR A 213 -17.85 19.58 -13.55
CA THR A 213 -19.19 20.18 -13.63
C THR A 213 -19.42 21.16 -12.49
N ASN A 214 -19.96 22.34 -12.77
CA ASN A 214 -20.28 23.40 -11.80
C ASN A 214 -19.07 23.96 -11.02
N GLU A 215 -17.87 23.93 -11.62
CA GLU A 215 -16.60 24.45 -11.07
C GLU A 215 -16.72 25.76 -10.26
N LYS A 216 -17.51 26.74 -10.73
CA LYS A 216 -17.67 28.05 -10.07
C LYS A 216 -18.29 27.99 -8.67
N GLU A 217 -19.08 26.97 -8.39
CA GLU A 217 -19.75 26.74 -7.10
C GLU A 217 -18.96 25.75 -6.23
N LEU A 218 -17.90 25.16 -6.77
CA LEU A 218 -17.21 24.03 -6.17
C LEU A 218 -16.03 24.47 -5.29
N LEU A 219 -16.27 24.49 -3.99
CA LEU A 219 -15.25 24.73 -2.99
C LEU A 219 -14.19 23.61 -3.05
N HIS A 220 -12.96 24.00 -3.34
CA HIS A 220 -11.80 23.12 -3.47
C HIS A 220 -10.65 23.59 -2.58
N SER A 221 -9.68 22.70 -2.36
CA SER A 221 -8.44 22.96 -1.63
C SER A 221 -7.37 21.97 -2.09
N ALA A 222 -6.10 22.24 -1.81
CA ALA A 222 -5.00 21.38 -2.27
C ALA A 222 -3.90 21.23 -1.22
N LEU A 223 -3.12 20.16 -1.36
CA LEU A 223 -1.96 19.84 -0.56
C LEU A 223 -0.81 19.37 -1.47
N VAL A 224 0.35 20.01 -1.34
CA VAL A 224 1.63 19.56 -1.91
C VAL A 224 2.53 19.14 -0.74
N TRP A 225 3.21 18.00 -0.86
CA TRP A 225 4.03 17.45 0.21
C TRP A 225 5.29 16.76 -0.32
N ASP A 226 6.44 17.02 0.33
CA ASP A 226 7.75 16.55 -0.14
C ASP A 226 8.63 15.83 0.90
N ASP A 227 8.21 15.79 2.18
CA ASP A 227 8.87 14.95 3.19
C ASP A 227 8.61 13.44 2.90
N GLU A 228 8.98 12.54 3.82
CA GLU A 228 8.72 11.11 3.66
C GLU A 228 7.22 10.79 3.47
N VAL A 229 6.89 10.11 2.37
CA VAL A 229 5.52 9.73 2.02
C VAL A 229 5.32 8.23 2.22
N ARG A 230 4.59 7.87 3.28
CA ARG A 230 4.16 6.50 3.58
C ARG A 230 2.91 6.14 2.79
N LEU A 231 3.06 5.22 1.83
CA LEU A 231 1.99 4.80 0.89
C LEU A 231 0.82 4.07 1.59
N ASP A 232 1.12 3.51 2.75
CA ASP A 232 0.22 2.88 3.70
C ASP A 232 -0.61 3.89 4.51
N ASN A 233 -0.09 5.10 4.74
CA ASN A 233 -0.69 6.11 5.63
C ASN A 233 -1.08 7.41 4.87
N LEU A 234 -1.39 7.32 3.57
CA LEU A 234 -1.79 8.49 2.77
C LEU A 234 -3.11 9.12 3.27
N ASN A 235 -4.00 8.28 3.80
CA ASN A 235 -5.21 8.70 4.52
C ASN A 235 -4.88 9.53 5.78
N ASP A 236 -3.90 9.12 6.58
CA ASP A 236 -3.44 9.89 7.74
C ASP A 236 -2.85 11.24 7.30
N LEU A 237 -2.00 11.26 6.27
CA LEU A 237 -1.38 12.48 5.73
C LEU A 237 -2.43 13.51 5.28
N ILE A 238 -3.48 13.06 4.59
CA ILE A 238 -4.63 13.89 4.22
C ILE A 238 -5.33 14.43 5.47
N LEU A 239 -5.69 13.57 6.42
CA LEU A 239 -6.47 13.98 7.59
C LEU A 239 -5.69 14.87 8.57
N MET A 240 -4.37 14.69 8.70
CA MET A 240 -3.50 15.58 9.51
C MET A 240 -3.36 16.98 8.90
N ASN A 241 -3.51 17.12 7.58
CA ASN A 241 -3.52 18.40 6.89
C ASN A 241 -4.94 18.95 6.64
N THR A 242 -5.99 18.21 7.02
CA THR A 242 -7.38 18.68 6.92
C THR A 242 -7.72 19.54 8.14
N ARG A 243 -8.22 20.75 7.91
CA ARG A 243 -8.77 21.65 8.94
C ARG A 243 -10.28 21.69 8.85
N ALA A 244 -10.94 21.69 10.00
CA ALA A 244 -12.37 22.00 10.10
C ALA A 244 -12.52 23.52 10.32
N LEU A 245 -13.35 24.17 9.50
CA LEU A 245 -13.59 25.61 9.48
C LEU A 245 -15.08 25.87 9.55
N GLU A 246 -15.51 26.84 10.34
CA GLU A 246 -16.91 27.26 10.38
C GLU A 246 -17.24 28.14 9.15
N SER A 247 -18.47 28.01 8.66
CA SER A 247 -19.00 28.75 7.52
C SER A 247 -20.51 28.94 7.73
N GLU A 248 -21.10 29.87 6.99
CA GLU A 248 -22.55 30.15 7.01
C GLU A 248 -23.39 28.88 6.73
N ASN A 249 -22.85 27.95 5.93
CA ASN A 249 -23.46 26.65 5.61
C ASN A 249 -22.97 25.50 6.53
N GLY A 250 -22.55 25.83 7.76
CA GLY A 250 -22.06 24.90 8.77
C GLY A 250 -20.57 24.53 8.62
N LEU A 251 -20.12 23.55 9.39
CA LEU A 251 -18.71 23.16 9.47
C LEU A 251 -18.21 22.52 8.17
N ILE A 252 -17.15 23.07 7.57
CA ILE A 252 -16.53 22.60 6.32
C ILE A 252 -15.13 22.05 6.60
N TYR A 253 -14.76 20.94 5.97
CA TYR A 253 -13.42 20.35 6.05
C TYR A 253 -12.61 20.72 4.81
N GLN A 254 -11.39 21.26 4.94
CA GLN A 254 -10.52 21.65 3.80
C GLN A 254 -9.06 21.27 4.05
N LEU A 255 -8.30 21.01 2.97
CA LEU A 255 -6.84 20.86 3.05
C LEU A 255 -6.18 22.23 3.33
N GLY A 256 -5.42 22.30 4.43
CA GLY A 256 -4.62 23.45 4.80
C GLY A 256 -3.12 23.14 4.65
N GLN A 257 -2.48 23.73 3.64
CA GLN A 257 -1.05 23.63 3.39
C GLN A 257 -0.23 24.12 4.60
N GLN A 258 0.38 23.21 5.38
CA GLN A 258 1.08 23.59 6.63
C GLN A 258 2.52 24.11 6.40
N LYS A 259 3.21 23.59 5.37
CA LYS A 259 4.57 23.98 4.97
C LYS A 259 4.55 24.59 3.56
N PRO A 260 5.35 25.61 3.22
CA PRO A 260 5.33 26.27 1.91
C PRO A 260 6.04 25.42 0.82
N PHE A 261 5.48 24.26 0.49
CA PHE A 261 5.96 23.40 -0.60
C PHE A 261 5.42 23.89 -1.96
N HIS A 262 6.30 24.38 -2.82
CA HIS A 262 5.97 24.76 -4.20
C HIS A 262 6.01 23.57 -5.18
N GLU A 263 6.75 22.51 -4.83
CA GLU A 263 6.74 21.21 -5.52
C GLU A 263 6.85 20.08 -4.49
N GLY A 264 6.40 18.88 -4.85
CA GLY A 264 6.44 17.74 -3.93
C GLY A 264 6.28 16.38 -4.58
N ARG A 265 6.70 15.33 -3.87
CA ARG A 265 6.49 13.92 -4.23
C ARG A 265 5.04 13.45 -4.08
N PHE A 266 4.23 14.13 -3.27
CA PHE A 266 2.80 13.88 -3.13
C PHE A 266 2.03 15.17 -3.43
N ILE A 267 0.94 15.03 -4.18
CA ILE A 267 -0.02 16.11 -4.42
C ILE A 267 -1.44 15.56 -4.32
N ALA A 268 -2.31 16.32 -3.69
CA ALA A 268 -3.74 16.04 -3.59
C ALA A 268 -4.58 17.30 -3.83
N VAL A 269 -5.71 17.12 -4.50
CA VAL A 269 -6.75 18.15 -4.66
C VAL A 269 -8.04 17.61 -4.07
N GLN A 270 -8.60 18.34 -3.11
CA GLN A 270 -9.83 18.03 -2.42
C GLN A 270 -10.97 18.91 -2.95
N PHE A 271 -12.12 18.29 -3.21
CA PHE A 271 -13.36 18.92 -3.65
C PHE A 271 -14.48 18.62 -2.67
N ASN A 272 -15.19 19.65 -2.22
CA ASN A 272 -16.31 19.53 -1.28
C ASN A 272 -17.63 19.66 -2.06
N ILE A 273 -18.36 18.55 -2.19
CA ILE A 273 -19.55 18.45 -3.05
C ILE A 273 -20.84 18.34 -2.21
N MET A 274 -21.89 18.99 -2.74
CA MET A 274 -23.25 19.01 -2.17
C MET A 274 -24.31 18.48 -3.15
N THR A 275 -23.99 18.45 -4.44
CA THR A 275 -24.89 18.09 -5.55
C THR A 275 -24.21 17.04 -6.44
N LYS A 276 -24.92 16.52 -7.45
CA LYS A 276 -24.34 15.58 -8.42
C LYS A 276 -23.19 16.26 -9.19
N THR A 277 -21.98 15.76 -9.01
CA THR A 277 -20.76 16.30 -9.63
C THR A 277 -20.09 15.23 -10.49
N THR A 278 -19.60 15.61 -11.67
CA THR A 278 -18.71 14.76 -12.48
C THR A 278 -17.36 15.43 -12.64
N PHE A 279 -16.32 14.71 -12.23
CA PHE A 279 -14.92 15.01 -12.47
C PHE A 279 -14.48 14.24 -13.71
N GLU A 280 -13.85 14.91 -14.68
CA GLU A 280 -13.13 14.27 -15.76
C GLU A 280 -11.63 14.56 -15.63
N ILE A 281 -10.87 13.49 -15.45
CA ILE A 281 -9.49 13.49 -14.99
C ILE A 281 -8.65 12.94 -16.12
N ALA A 282 -7.71 13.72 -16.65
CA ALA A 282 -7.00 13.38 -17.87
C ALA A 282 -5.48 13.50 -17.70
N PHE A 283 -4.78 12.38 -17.81
CA PHE A 283 -3.32 12.29 -17.71
C PHE A 283 -2.69 12.22 -19.11
N SER A 284 -1.72 13.10 -19.36
CA SER A 284 -1.01 13.24 -20.63
C SER A 284 0.51 13.23 -20.45
N THR A 285 1.22 12.86 -21.51
CA THR A 285 2.68 12.99 -21.62
C THR A 285 3.03 13.82 -22.86
N ARG A 286 4.31 14.14 -23.07
CA ARG A 286 4.78 14.69 -24.36
C ARG A 286 4.46 13.81 -25.58
N ARG A 287 4.12 12.52 -25.39
CA ARG A 287 3.96 11.52 -26.46
C ARG A 287 2.55 11.00 -26.66
N SER A 288 1.70 11.01 -25.62
CA SER A 288 0.30 10.58 -25.72
C SER A 288 -0.65 11.57 -25.08
N GLN A 289 -1.81 11.74 -25.70
CA GLN A 289 -2.87 12.66 -25.27
C GLN A 289 -4.13 11.88 -24.91
N PRO A 290 -4.77 12.17 -23.75
CA PRO A 290 -5.97 11.49 -23.29
C PRO A 290 -7.19 11.79 -24.17
N LYS A 291 -8.10 10.83 -24.27
CA LYS A 291 -9.41 11.02 -24.92
C LYS A 291 -10.41 11.57 -23.90
N THR A 292 -10.95 12.76 -24.13
CA THR A 292 -11.87 13.48 -23.23
C THR A 292 -13.24 13.76 -23.86
N GLY A 293 -14.21 14.20 -23.05
CA GLY A 293 -15.54 14.64 -23.45
C GLY A 293 -16.32 13.58 -24.25
N PRO A 294 -16.83 13.92 -25.45
CA PRO A 294 -17.47 12.94 -26.33
C PRO A 294 -16.54 11.80 -26.76
N ARG A 295 -15.24 12.05 -26.95
CA ARG A 295 -14.26 11.03 -27.37
C ARG A 295 -14.01 9.98 -26.28
N PHE A 296 -14.05 10.40 -25.00
CA PHE A 296 -14.05 9.47 -23.87
C PHE A 296 -15.25 8.51 -23.95
N THR A 297 -16.46 9.07 -24.06
CA THR A 297 -17.70 8.28 -24.09
C THR A 297 -17.74 7.32 -25.28
N GLN A 298 -17.31 7.76 -26.46
CA GLN A 298 -17.27 6.95 -27.67
C GLN A 298 -16.30 5.76 -27.53
N GLU A 299 -15.09 5.99 -27.01
CA GLU A 299 -14.08 4.94 -26.83
C GLU A 299 -14.46 3.97 -25.71
N LEU A 300 -15.05 4.45 -24.61
CA LEU A 300 -15.54 3.61 -23.51
C LEU A 300 -16.63 2.64 -23.99
N LEU A 301 -17.64 3.14 -24.70
CA LEU A 301 -18.73 2.32 -25.26
C LEU A 301 -18.25 1.39 -26.39
N LYS A 302 -17.19 1.75 -27.11
CA LYS A 302 -16.52 0.84 -28.05
C LYS A 302 -15.86 -0.32 -27.29
N ARG A 303 -15.02 -0.04 -26.30
CA ARG A 303 -14.28 -1.07 -25.53
C ARG A 303 -15.20 -1.98 -24.72
N GLU A 304 -16.31 -1.46 -24.18
CA GLU A 304 -17.32 -2.30 -23.53
C GLU A 304 -17.99 -3.27 -24.52
N ARG A 305 -18.27 -2.85 -25.77
CA ARG A 305 -18.79 -3.76 -26.80
C ARG A 305 -17.75 -4.82 -27.20
N GLU A 306 -16.51 -4.41 -27.45
CA GLU A 306 -15.40 -5.33 -27.77
C GLU A 306 -15.16 -6.36 -26.65
N PHE A 307 -15.32 -5.96 -25.38
CA PHE A 307 -15.28 -6.85 -24.22
C PHE A 307 -16.48 -7.81 -24.18
N ASN A 308 -17.70 -7.31 -24.39
CA ASN A 308 -18.91 -8.14 -24.40
C ASN A 308 -18.87 -9.20 -25.53
N THR A 309 -18.44 -8.82 -26.74
CA THR A 309 -18.25 -9.74 -27.87
C THR A 309 -17.24 -10.84 -27.52
N ARG A 310 -16.05 -10.46 -27.05
CA ARG A 310 -15.00 -11.42 -26.68
C ARG A 310 -15.37 -12.30 -25.49
N PHE A 311 -16.24 -11.83 -24.60
CA PHE A 311 -16.84 -12.62 -23.52
C PHE A 311 -17.84 -13.65 -24.08
N GLY A 312 -18.70 -13.26 -25.01
CA GLY A 312 -19.60 -14.16 -25.75
C GLY A 312 -18.86 -15.27 -26.48
N GLU A 313 -17.81 -14.90 -27.24
CA GLU A 313 -16.92 -15.82 -27.96
C GLU A 313 -16.18 -16.78 -27.02
N ALA A 314 -15.43 -16.26 -26.04
CA ALA A 314 -14.53 -17.05 -25.21
C ALA A 314 -15.26 -18.06 -24.31
N PHE A 315 -16.49 -17.74 -23.89
CA PHE A 315 -17.33 -18.66 -23.11
C PHE A 315 -18.38 -19.38 -23.97
N ASN A 316 -18.40 -19.16 -25.29
CA ASN A 316 -19.34 -19.74 -26.27
C ASN A 316 -20.80 -19.64 -25.80
N LEU A 317 -21.21 -18.43 -25.43
CA LEU A 317 -22.48 -18.16 -24.72
C LEU A 317 -23.71 -18.40 -25.59
N GLU A 318 -23.63 -18.18 -26.90
CA GLU A 318 -24.75 -18.39 -27.84
C GLU A 318 -25.29 -19.83 -27.86
N ARG A 319 -24.47 -20.82 -27.45
CA ARG A 319 -24.89 -22.23 -27.36
C ARG A 319 -25.33 -22.64 -25.95
N LYS A 320 -25.57 -21.67 -25.05
CA LYS A 320 -25.91 -21.88 -23.65
C LYS A 320 -27.15 -21.08 -23.30
N ASN A 321 -28.21 -21.77 -22.87
CA ASN A 321 -29.50 -21.16 -22.53
C ASN A 321 -29.46 -20.50 -21.13
N TYR A 322 -28.55 -19.54 -20.94
CA TYR A 322 -28.46 -18.72 -19.74
C TYR A 322 -29.40 -17.52 -19.82
N ASN A 323 -29.91 -17.09 -18.67
CA ASN A 323 -30.69 -15.86 -18.56
C ASN A 323 -29.81 -14.61 -18.32
N ASP A 324 -30.38 -13.42 -18.48
CA ASP A 324 -29.66 -12.14 -18.36
C ASP A 324 -29.00 -11.93 -16.98
N VAL A 325 -29.54 -12.51 -15.91
CA VAL A 325 -28.98 -12.41 -14.56
C VAL A 325 -27.72 -13.28 -14.44
N GLU A 326 -27.75 -14.50 -14.98
CA GLU A 326 -26.58 -15.39 -15.05
C GLU A 326 -25.47 -14.80 -15.92
N LEU A 327 -25.83 -14.26 -17.10
CA LEU A 327 -24.89 -13.59 -18.01
C LEU A 327 -24.27 -12.34 -17.35
N THR A 328 -25.08 -11.54 -16.66
CA THR A 328 -24.61 -10.36 -15.90
C THR A 328 -23.70 -10.78 -14.75
N MET A 329 -24.08 -11.79 -13.97
CA MET A 329 -23.28 -12.32 -12.86
C MET A 329 -21.93 -12.83 -13.34
N ALA A 330 -21.89 -13.60 -14.44
CA ALA A 330 -20.65 -14.09 -15.04
C ALA A 330 -19.77 -12.95 -15.59
N LYS A 331 -20.35 -11.96 -16.28
CA LYS A 331 -19.64 -10.74 -16.74
C LYS A 331 -19.02 -9.98 -15.57
N VAL A 332 -19.77 -9.76 -14.49
CA VAL A 332 -19.33 -9.05 -13.28
C VAL A 332 -18.25 -9.85 -12.54
N ALA A 333 -18.40 -11.17 -12.38
CA ALA A 333 -17.41 -12.03 -11.75
C ALA A 333 -16.06 -11.99 -12.51
N LEU A 334 -16.08 -12.12 -13.84
CA LEU A 334 -14.89 -11.99 -14.68
C LEU A 334 -14.28 -10.58 -14.57
N SER A 335 -15.11 -9.54 -14.62
CA SER A 335 -14.66 -8.14 -14.53
C SER A 335 -13.97 -7.82 -13.20
N ASN A 336 -14.44 -8.39 -12.08
CA ASN A 336 -13.79 -8.23 -10.79
C ASN A 336 -12.51 -9.06 -10.66
N MET A 337 -12.47 -10.27 -11.20
CA MET A 337 -11.23 -11.07 -11.28
C MET A 337 -10.15 -10.34 -12.09
N LEU A 338 -10.52 -9.73 -13.22
CA LEU A 338 -9.62 -8.96 -14.06
C LEU A 338 -9.22 -7.62 -13.42
N GLY A 339 -10.19 -6.86 -12.90
CA GLY A 339 -9.94 -5.60 -12.19
C GLY A 339 -9.12 -5.75 -10.90
N GLY A 340 -9.11 -6.95 -10.32
CA GLY A 340 -8.27 -7.34 -9.17
C GLY A 340 -6.79 -7.62 -9.49
N ILE A 341 -6.38 -7.62 -10.77
CA ILE A 341 -4.98 -7.87 -11.15
C ILE A 341 -4.11 -6.66 -10.77
N GLY A 342 -3.21 -6.85 -9.79
CA GLY A 342 -2.27 -5.83 -9.33
C GLY A 342 -0.88 -5.89 -9.97
N TYR A 343 -0.06 -4.88 -9.63
CA TYR A 343 1.39 -4.88 -9.89
C TYR A 343 2.14 -4.46 -8.63
N TRP A 344 3.04 -5.32 -8.19
CA TRP A 344 3.85 -5.16 -6.98
C TRP A 344 5.33 -5.20 -7.32
N HIS A 345 6.13 -4.46 -6.56
CA HIS A 345 7.59 -4.45 -6.66
C HIS A 345 8.17 -4.09 -5.30
N GLY A 346 9.16 -4.85 -4.82
CA GLY A 346 9.80 -4.66 -3.52
C GLY A 346 10.66 -5.86 -3.16
N TYR A 347 11.08 -5.93 -1.91
CA TYR A 347 11.83 -7.05 -1.36
C TYR A 347 10.94 -7.83 -0.37
N ASN A 348 10.95 -9.15 -0.46
CA ASN A 348 10.28 -10.00 0.52
C ASN A 348 11.19 -10.15 1.74
N LYS A 349 10.62 -10.10 2.95
CA LYS A 349 11.33 -10.59 4.14
C LYS A 349 11.35 -12.12 4.07
N VAL A 350 12.56 -12.67 3.95
CA VAL A 350 12.82 -14.10 4.16
C VAL A 350 13.40 -14.25 5.57
N VAL A 351 13.05 -15.34 6.24
CA VAL A 351 13.55 -15.77 7.56
C VAL A 351 13.92 -17.24 7.42
#